data_AF-A0A2L0EV78-F1
#
_entry.id   AF-A0A2L0EV78-F1
#
_cell.length_a   1.000
_cell.length_b   1.000
_cell.length_c   1.000
_cell.angle_alpha   90.00
_cell.angle_beta   90.00
_cell.angle_gamma   90.00
#
_symmetry.space_group_name_H-M   'P 1'
#
loop_
_entity.id
_entity.type
_entity.pdbx_description
1 polymer ?
#
loop_
_entity_poly.entity_id
_entity_poly.type
_entity_poly.pdbx_seq_one_letter_code
_entity_poly.pdbx_strand_id
1 'polypeptide(L)'
;MTRQELFALAALGLFGAACGSDPGFEGTKAPKVEATRRADGSIDDRSMCDWRGKGDREASETAGPGAIQPNVRRVWQIVGTGEDRHKALVCREIDTNFDGVKDVVRRYNEKGESLHEEADSNYDGRIDTWITFATGRLAEVKIDADRDGNPDEWKYYSGGKLARIKRDTNRDGKPDVWEIYRMGRLERMGVDLDADERVDRWDHDNEVRRRVEDEERKKEEQAAAEAARKAAEDQAAADKANEGVDGADSAEPPKKK
;
A
#
# COMPACT_ATOMS: atom_id res chain seq x y z
N MET A 1 8.12 12.04 38.61
CA MET A 1 8.93 11.20 37.72
C MET A 1 8.17 11.06 36.41
N THR A 2 8.45 11.97 35.49
CA THR A 2 7.87 12.10 34.15
C THR A 2 8.55 11.11 33.20
N ARG A 3 7.79 10.24 32.54
CA ARG A 3 8.25 9.54 31.34
C ARG A 3 7.63 10.23 30.13
N GLN A 4 8.45 11.00 29.43
CA GLN A 4 8.20 11.44 28.07
C GLN A 4 8.26 10.22 27.15
N GLU A 5 7.15 9.88 26.53
CA GLU A 5 7.13 8.97 25.38
C GLU A 5 7.27 9.85 24.13
N LEU A 6 8.46 9.82 23.51
CA LEU A 6 8.67 10.42 22.19
C LEU A 6 7.87 9.64 21.15
N PHE A 7 6.86 10.27 20.55
CA PHE A 7 6.24 9.77 19.32
C PHE A 7 7.21 10.01 18.15
N ALA A 8 7.92 8.95 17.76
CA ALA A 8 8.67 8.93 16.51
C ALA A 8 7.71 8.85 15.32
N LEU A 9 7.72 9.90 14.48
CA LEU A 9 7.12 9.91 13.16
C LEU A 9 7.84 8.86 12.28
N ALA A 10 7.17 7.75 11.99
CA ALA A 10 7.62 6.80 10.99
C ALA A 10 7.34 7.39 9.60
N ALA A 11 8.38 7.99 8.99
CA ALA A 11 8.43 8.22 7.56
C ALA A 11 8.57 6.85 6.86
N LEU A 12 7.52 6.40 6.17
CA LEU A 12 7.67 5.31 5.22
C LEU A 12 8.43 5.85 3.99
N GLY A 13 9.76 5.72 4.04
CA GLY A 13 10.59 5.75 2.84
C GLY A 13 10.43 4.42 2.11
N LEU A 14 9.85 4.46 0.91
CA LEU A 14 9.89 3.32 -0.01
C LEU A 14 11.26 3.25 -0.66
N PHE A 15 11.77 2.02 -0.68
CA PHE A 15 13.11 1.57 -1.01
C PHE A 15 13.74 2.15 -2.27
N GLY A 16 15.03 2.48 -2.14
CA GLY A 16 15.93 2.72 -3.27
C GLY A 16 16.14 1.44 -4.07
N ALA A 17 16.02 1.57 -5.39
CA ALA A 17 16.55 0.62 -6.34
C ALA A 17 18.05 0.84 -6.49
N ALA A 18 18.77 -0.27 -6.52
CA ALA A 18 20.21 -0.37 -6.62
C ALA A 18 20.77 0.30 -7.89
N CYS A 19 21.97 0.86 -7.76
CA CYS A 19 22.79 1.32 -8.88
C CYS A 19 23.10 0.15 -9.82
N GLY A 20 22.40 0.10 -10.95
CA GLY A 20 22.80 -0.63 -12.15
C GLY A 20 22.70 0.34 -13.32
N SER A 21 23.84 0.79 -13.84
CA SER A 21 23.90 1.67 -15.00
C SER A 21 23.62 0.85 -16.27
N ASP A 22 22.36 0.75 -16.66
CA ASP A 22 21.98 0.33 -18.02
C ASP A 22 22.17 1.53 -18.98
N PRO A 23 23.07 1.44 -19.98
CA PRO A 23 23.26 2.47 -20.99
C PRO A 23 22.21 2.30 -22.10
N GLY A 24 20.94 2.51 -21.76
CA GLY A 24 19.85 2.28 -22.72
C GLY A 24 18.47 2.80 -22.34
N PHE A 25 18.25 3.26 -21.10
CA PHE A 25 17.03 3.99 -20.78
C PHE A 25 17.31 5.49 -20.95
N GLU A 26 17.14 6.00 -22.18
CA GLU A 26 16.78 7.41 -22.33
C GLU A 26 15.43 7.56 -21.63
N GLY A 27 15.47 7.92 -20.34
CA GLY A 27 14.28 8.27 -19.60
C GLY A 27 13.58 9.36 -20.40
N THR A 28 12.41 9.04 -20.95
CA THR A 28 11.52 10.02 -21.55
C THR A 28 11.40 11.14 -20.53
N LYS A 29 11.89 12.34 -20.87
CA LYS A 29 11.71 13.50 -20.00
C LYS A 29 10.22 13.58 -19.72
N ALA A 30 9.84 13.64 -18.45
CA ALA A 30 8.45 13.82 -18.08
C ALA A 30 7.86 14.99 -18.87
N PRO A 31 6.60 14.89 -19.33
CA PRO A 31 5.93 15.99 -19.99
C PRO A 31 6.04 17.26 -19.12
N LYS A 32 6.20 18.40 -19.79
CA LYS A 32 6.23 19.71 -19.13
C LYS A 32 5.02 20.49 -19.59
N VAL A 33 4.22 20.94 -18.65
CA VAL A 33 3.12 21.83 -18.92
C VAL A 33 3.60 23.23 -18.62
N GLU A 34 3.82 24.03 -19.65
CA GLU A 34 4.30 25.39 -19.44
C GLU A 34 3.18 26.30 -18.93
N ALA A 35 3.46 27.02 -17.84
CA ALA A 35 2.59 28.09 -17.36
C ALA A 35 2.44 29.18 -18.44
N THR A 36 1.21 29.67 -18.62
CA THR A 36 0.94 30.70 -19.64
C THR A 36 0.94 32.10 -19.02
N ARG A 37 1.24 33.12 -19.82
CA ARG A 37 1.16 34.52 -19.35
C ARG A 37 -0.17 35.13 -19.80
N ARG A 38 -0.92 35.70 -18.85
CA ARG A 38 -2.16 36.43 -19.11
C ARG A 38 -1.87 37.81 -19.72
N ALA A 39 -2.90 38.41 -20.31
CA ALA A 39 -2.81 39.73 -20.94
C ALA A 39 -2.39 40.86 -19.98
N ASP A 40 -2.70 40.71 -18.68
CA ASP A 40 -2.30 41.65 -17.63
C ASP A 40 -0.86 41.43 -17.13
N GLY A 41 -0.12 40.50 -17.73
CA GLY A 41 1.25 40.14 -17.38
C GLY A 41 1.38 39.13 -16.24
N SER A 42 0.27 38.73 -15.59
CA SER A 42 0.26 37.69 -14.55
C SER A 42 0.53 36.30 -15.15
N ILE A 43 1.07 35.40 -14.33
CA ILE A 43 1.29 34.00 -14.72
C ILE A 43 0.05 33.18 -14.37
N ASP A 44 -0.38 32.34 -15.32
CA ASP A 44 -1.33 31.27 -15.11
C ASP A 44 -0.58 29.96 -14.84
N ASP A 45 -0.39 29.70 -13.56
CA ASP A 45 0.25 28.51 -12.99
C ASP A 45 -0.76 27.38 -12.69
N ARG A 46 -2.00 27.50 -13.22
CA ARG A 46 -3.13 26.60 -12.93
C ARG A 46 -3.35 26.38 -11.43
N SER A 47 -3.22 27.44 -10.62
CA SER A 47 -3.48 27.39 -9.18
C SER A 47 -4.81 26.72 -8.87
N MET A 48 -4.79 25.78 -7.93
CA MET A 48 -5.95 25.02 -7.47
C MET A 48 -6.52 25.58 -6.15
N CYS A 49 -5.77 26.46 -5.47
CA CYS A 49 -6.24 27.17 -4.30
C CYS A 49 -7.11 28.39 -4.66
N ASP A 50 -8.27 28.53 -4.03
CA ASP A 50 -9.17 29.67 -4.23
C ASP A 50 -8.84 30.81 -3.24
N TRP A 51 -8.02 31.76 -3.68
CA TRP A 51 -7.57 32.90 -2.85
C TRP A 51 -7.60 34.26 -3.54
N ARG A 52 -7.51 34.30 -4.88
CA ARG A 52 -7.42 35.56 -5.63
C ARG A 52 -8.73 36.34 -5.48
N GLY A 53 -8.62 37.64 -5.16
CA GLY A 53 -9.77 38.52 -4.99
C GLY A 53 -10.55 38.33 -3.67
N LYS A 54 -10.10 37.46 -2.76
CA LYS A 54 -10.74 37.26 -1.45
C LYS A 54 -10.02 38.04 -0.35
N GLY A 55 -10.74 38.95 0.31
CA GLY A 55 -10.20 39.79 1.39
C GLY A 55 -9.94 39.06 2.71
N ASP A 56 -10.50 37.85 2.89
CA ASP A 56 -10.28 36.95 4.03
C ASP A 56 -9.13 35.96 3.79
N ARG A 57 -8.44 36.04 2.65
CA ARG A 57 -7.35 35.12 2.28
C ARG A 57 -6.05 35.85 2.07
N GLU A 58 -4.97 35.19 2.47
CA GLU A 58 -3.59 35.64 2.23
C GLU A 58 -2.81 34.49 1.61
N ALA A 59 -2.07 34.77 0.53
CA ALA A 59 -1.17 33.79 -0.09
C ALA A 59 0.29 34.20 0.12
N SER A 60 1.16 33.21 0.36
CA SER A 60 2.61 33.38 0.36
C SER A 60 3.26 32.26 -0.42
N GLU A 61 4.28 32.62 -1.16
CA GLU A 61 5.07 31.69 -1.95
C GLU A 61 6.48 31.59 -1.40
N THR A 62 7.00 30.37 -1.40
CA THR A 62 8.35 30.07 -0.92
C THR A 62 9.01 29.09 -1.87
N ALA A 63 10.31 29.26 -2.09
CA ALA A 63 11.13 28.25 -2.75
C ALA A 63 11.34 27.07 -1.78
N GLY A 64 10.96 25.87 -2.21
CA GLY A 64 11.27 24.63 -1.53
C GLY A 64 12.70 24.17 -1.81
N PRO A 65 13.15 23.06 -1.19
CA PRO A 65 14.47 22.50 -1.46
C PRO A 65 14.67 22.22 -2.96
N GLY A 66 15.79 22.69 -3.52
CA GLY A 66 16.12 22.52 -4.94
C GLY A 66 15.48 23.54 -5.89
N ALA A 67 14.54 24.36 -5.42
CA ALA A 67 13.88 25.37 -6.25
C ALA A 67 14.66 26.69 -6.25
N ILE A 68 14.92 27.26 -7.42
CA ILE A 68 15.48 28.62 -7.55
C ILE A 68 14.37 29.66 -7.43
N GLN A 69 13.18 29.34 -7.96
CA GLN A 69 11.99 30.20 -7.93
C GLN A 69 10.97 29.65 -6.93
N PRO A 70 10.03 30.48 -6.43
CA PRO A 70 8.97 30.00 -5.55
C PRO A 70 8.08 28.95 -6.22
N ASN A 71 8.10 27.73 -5.70
CA ASN A 71 7.34 26.61 -6.24
C ASN A 71 6.22 26.16 -5.28
N VAL A 72 6.30 26.51 -3.99
CA VAL A 72 5.29 26.19 -2.98
C VAL A 72 4.46 27.43 -2.67
N ARG A 73 3.14 27.37 -2.85
CA ARG A 73 2.20 28.41 -2.38
C ARG A 73 1.41 27.89 -1.17
N ARG A 74 1.28 28.72 -0.14
CA ARG A 74 0.41 28.51 1.01
C ARG A 74 -0.64 29.60 1.04
N VAL A 75 -1.89 29.21 1.27
CA VAL A 75 -3.03 30.12 1.42
C VAL A 75 -3.56 29.97 2.84
N TRP A 76 -3.61 31.08 3.56
CA TRP A 76 -4.22 31.17 4.86
C TRP A 76 -5.57 31.88 4.78
N GLN A 77 -6.51 31.42 5.59
CA GLN A 77 -7.72 32.14 5.93
C GLN A 77 -7.49 32.93 7.21
N ILE A 78 -7.93 34.17 7.20
CA ILE A 78 -7.98 35.00 8.40
C ILE A 78 -9.28 34.63 9.13
N VAL A 79 -9.15 33.97 10.28
CA VAL A 79 -10.27 33.49 11.09
C VAL A 79 -10.34 34.30 12.38
N GLY A 80 -11.55 34.53 12.90
CA GLY A 80 -11.79 35.31 14.13
C GLY A 80 -11.93 36.81 13.89
N THR A 81 -12.15 37.56 14.98
CA THR A 81 -12.37 39.01 14.97
C THR A 81 -11.60 39.67 16.11
N GLY A 82 -11.15 40.91 15.92
CA GLY A 82 -10.46 41.65 16.97
C GLY A 82 -9.14 40.99 17.39
N GLU A 83 -9.00 40.69 18.68
CA GLU A 83 -7.79 40.11 19.27
C GLU A 83 -7.64 38.60 18.98
N ASP A 84 -8.74 37.88 18.70
CA ASP A 84 -8.72 36.43 18.39
C ASP A 84 -8.38 36.13 16.92
N ARG A 85 -8.07 37.17 16.14
CA ARG A 85 -7.79 37.04 14.71
C ARG A 85 -6.48 36.28 14.51
N HIS A 86 -6.55 35.15 13.82
CA HIS A 86 -5.39 34.32 13.50
C HIS A 86 -5.44 33.78 12.07
N LYS A 87 -4.31 33.24 11.60
CA LYS A 87 -4.18 32.64 10.26
C LYS A 87 -4.34 31.13 10.37
N ALA A 88 -5.37 30.59 9.74
CA ALA A 88 -5.55 29.15 9.56
C ALA A 88 -5.06 28.76 8.16
N LEU A 89 -4.13 27.80 8.05
CA LEU A 89 -3.71 27.29 6.74
C LEU A 89 -4.88 26.51 6.14
N VAL A 90 -5.33 26.87 4.94
CA VAL A 90 -6.49 26.23 4.29
C VAL A 90 -6.12 25.49 3.01
N CYS A 91 -5.03 25.89 2.35
CA CYS A 91 -4.61 25.31 1.09
C CYS A 91 -3.10 25.45 0.93
N ARG A 92 -2.46 24.39 0.43
CA ARG A 92 -1.06 24.37 0.03
C ARG A 92 -0.97 23.75 -1.34
N GLU A 93 -0.30 24.39 -2.26
CA GLU A 93 -0.04 23.85 -3.60
C GLU A 93 1.45 23.91 -3.93
N ILE A 94 1.90 22.96 -4.75
CA ILE A 94 3.32 22.71 -5.01
C ILE A 94 3.49 22.42 -6.49
N ASP A 95 4.41 23.14 -7.11
CA ASP A 95 5.05 22.76 -8.36
C ASP A 95 6.26 21.88 -8.01
N THR A 96 6.19 20.59 -8.35
CA THR A 96 7.17 19.56 -7.98
C THR A 96 8.17 19.26 -9.09
N ASN A 97 7.81 19.51 -10.36
CA ASN A 97 8.68 19.32 -11.51
C ASN A 97 9.37 20.62 -12.01
N PHE A 98 9.01 21.76 -11.41
CA PHE A 98 9.50 23.12 -11.70
C PHE A 98 9.21 23.63 -13.11
N ASP A 99 8.07 23.25 -13.70
CA ASP A 99 7.61 23.76 -15.01
C ASP A 99 6.74 25.03 -14.91
N GLY A 100 6.45 25.48 -13.69
CA GLY A 100 5.67 26.66 -13.39
C GLY A 100 4.18 26.39 -13.18
N VAL A 101 3.71 25.15 -13.36
CA VAL A 101 2.35 24.71 -13.06
C VAL A 101 2.32 24.00 -11.70
N LYS A 102 1.20 24.12 -10.97
CA LYS A 102 1.03 23.41 -9.70
C LYS A 102 0.62 21.96 -9.96
N ASP A 103 1.39 21.02 -9.42
CA ASP A 103 1.15 19.58 -9.57
C ASP A 103 0.30 19.02 -8.42
N VAL A 104 0.58 19.47 -7.20
CA VAL A 104 -0.05 18.95 -5.97
C VAL A 104 -0.79 20.06 -5.27
N VAL A 105 -2.02 19.81 -4.83
CA VAL A 105 -2.77 20.68 -3.92
C VAL A 105 -3.27 19.88 -2.72
N ARG A 106 -3.07 20.40 -1.52
CA ARG A 106 -3.64 19.89 -0.27
C ARG A 106 -4.48 20.94 0.42
N ARG A 107 -5.68 20.56 0.84
CA ARG A 107 -6.62 21.39 1.58
C ARG A 107 -6.67 20.95 3.04
N TYR A 108 -6.89 21.91 3.94
CA TYR A 108 -6.86 21.73 5.38
C TYR A 108 -8.10 22.35 6.03
N ASN A 109 -8.48 21.83 7.20
CA ASN A 109 -9.49 22.47 8.04
C ASN A 109 -8.86 23.57 8.92
N GLU A 110 -9.70 24.30 9.67
CA GLU A 110 -9.26 25.38 10.56
C GLU A 110 -8.28 24.91 11.65
N LYS A 111 -8.32 23.64 12.03
CA LYS A 111 -7.37 23.03 13.00
C LYS A 111 -6.02 22.66 12.38
N GLY A 112 -5.87 22.82 11.06
CA GLY A 112 -4.68 22.43 10.31
C GLY A 112 -4.61 20.95 9.97
N GLU A 113 -5.70 20.20 10.14
CA GLU A 113 -5.76 18.79 9.73
C GLU A 113 -6.02 18.71 8.21
N SER A 114 -5.30 17.81 7.52
CA SER A 114 -5.53 17.55 6.11
C SER A 114 -6.96 17.05 5.87
N LEU A 115 -7.58 17.52 4.79
CA LEU A 115 -8.91 17.09 4.34
C LEU A 115 -8.83 16.31 3.03
N HIS A 116 -8.21 16.93 2.02
CA HIS A 116 -8.12 16.38 0.67
C HIS A 116 -6.77 16.77 0.05
N GLU A 117 -6.21 15.88 -0.77
CA GLU A 117 -5.07 16.17 -1.64
C GLU A 117 -5.34 15.65 -3.04
N GLU A 118 -5.01 16.46 -4.04
CA GLU A 118 -5.11 16.15 -5.46
C GLU A 118 -3.70 16.30 -6.05
N ALA A 119 -3.28 15.36 -6.88
CA ALA A 119 -1.96 15.37 -7.50
C ALA A 119 -2.02 14.95 -8.98
N ASP A 120 -1.30 15.71 -9.80
CA ASP A 120 -0.81 15.28 -11.11
C ASP A 120 0.56 14.61 -10.89
N SER A 121 0.58 13.28 -10.82
CA SER A 121 1.79 12.52 -10.49
C SER A 121 2.66 12.25 -11.72
N ASN A 122 2.09 12.43 -12.92
CA ASN A 122 2.73 12.11 -14.19
C ASN A 122 3.10 13.36 -15.03
N TYR A 123 2.67 14.54 -14.57
CA TYR A 123 2.95 15.87 -15.12
C TYR A 123 2.33 16.16 -16.49
N ASP A 124 1.20 15.53 -16.83
CA ASP A 124 0.49 15.77 -18.08
C ASP A 124 -0.52 16.94 -18.01
N GLY A 125 -0.65 17.55 -16.83
CA GLY A 125 -1.53 18.66 -16.54
C GLY A 125 -2.94 18.25 -16.12
N ARG A 126 -3.18 16.96 -15.84
CA ARG A 126 -4.43 16.41 -15.32
C ARG A 126 -4.17 15.73 -13.99
N ILE A 127 -5.11 15.86 -13.06
CA ILE A 127 -5.03 15.15 -11.78
C ILE A 127 -5.27 13.66 -12.03
N ASP A 128 -4.35 12.83 -11.53
CA ASP A 128 -4.43 11.37 -11.60
C ASP A 128 -4.59 10.72 -10.22
N THR A 129 -4.39 11.48 -9.14
CA THR A 129 -4.42 10.96 -7.78
C THR A 129 -5.23 11.85 -6.86
N TRP A 130 -6.17 11.23 -6.12
CA TRP A 130 -7.00 11.89 -5.12
C TRP A 130 -6.87 11.20 -3.77
N ILE A 131 -6.57 11.95 -2.73
CA ILE A 131 -6.37 11.45 -1.38
C ILE A 131 -7.36 12.13 -0.44
N THR A 132 -8.10 11.33 0.31
CA THR A 132 -9.02 11.81 1.35
C THR A 132 -8.51 11.45 2.72
N PHE A 133 -8.58 12.42 3.63
CA PHE A 133 -8.18 12.29 5.02
C PHE A 133 -9.39 12.39 5.93
N ALA A 134 -9.46 11.51 6.94
CA ALA A 134 -10.45 11.57 8.01
C ALA A 134 -9.73 11.88 9.33
N THR A 135 -10.10 12.97 10.01
CA THR A 135 -9.43 13.43 11.25
C THR A 135 -7.90 13.51 11.11
N GLY A 136 -7.44 14.08 9.98
CA GLY A 136 -6.02 14.23 9.65
C GLY A 136 -5.28 12.94 9.28
N ARG A 137 -5.95 11.78 9.25
CA ARG A 137 -5.36 10.47 8.89
C ARG A 137 -5.82 10.03 7.51
N LEU A 138 -4.94 9.33 6.79
CA LEU A 138 -5.25 8.75 5.48
C LEU A 138 -6.48 7.83 5.59
N ALA A 139 -7.50 8.08 4.77
CA ALA A 139 -8.74 7.33 4.76
C ALA A 139 -9.00 6.65 3.41
N GLU A 140 -8.75 7.37 2.31
CA GLU A 140 -8.96 6.86 0.95
C GLU A 140 -7.90 7.43 0.00
N VAL A 141 -7.47 6.62 -0.97
CA VAL A 141 -6.67 7.05 -2.13
C VAL A 141 -7.36 6.53 -3.38
N LYS A 142 -7.55 7.38 -4.38
CA LYS A 142 -8.06 7.04 -5.70
C LYS A 142 -6.98 7.35 -6.74
N ILE A 143 -6.78 6.47 -7.70
CA ILE A 143 -5.72 6.58 -8.73
C ILE A 143 -6.35 6.30 -10.09
N ASP A 144 -6.07 7.17 -11.05
CA ASP A 144 -6.28 7.02 -12.49
C ASP A 144 -4.94 6.60 -13.11
N ALA A 145 -4.77 5.30 -13.37
CA ALA A 145 -3.54 4.74 -13.90
C ALA A 145 -3.54 4.72 -15.44
N ASP A 146 -4.70 4.76 -16.09
CA ASP A 146 -4.83 4.69 -17.55
C ASP A 146 -5.04 6.05 -18.25
N ARG A 147 -5.22 7.10 -17.46
CA ARG A 147 -5.31 8.53 -17.84
C ARG A 147 -6.57 8.87 -18.62
N ASP A 148 -7.67 8.17 -18.37
CA ASP A 148 -8.97 8.49 -18.95
C ASP A 148 -9.70 9.62 -18.20
N GLY A 149 -9.18 10.04 -17.04
CA GLY A 149 -9.74 11.07 -16.16
C GLY A 149 -10.64 10.53 -15.05
N ASN A 150 -10.82 9.21 -14.97
CA ASN A 150 -11.56 8.51 -13.94
C ASN A 150 -10.61 7.61 -13.15
N PRO A 151 -10.80 7.47 -11.82
CA PRO A 151 -10.01 6.51 -11.06
C PRO A 151 -10.36 5.08 -11.47
N ASP A 152 -9.34 4.24 -11.62
CA ASP A 152 -9.45 2.78 -11.79
C ASP A 152 -9.02 2.00 -10.53
N GLU A 153 -8.38 2.66 -9.56
CA GLU A 153 -7.96 2.03 -8.30
C GLU A 153 -8.40 2.84 -7.07
N TRP A 154 -9.03 2.18 -6.09
CA TRP A 154 -9.45 2.77 -4.82
C TRP A 154 -8.86 2.01 -3.63
N LYS A 155 -8.05 2.68 -2.81
CA LYS A 155 -7.47 2.13 -1.58
C LYS A 155 -8.14 2.75 -0.37
N TYR A 156 -8.60 1.91 0.56
CA TYR A 156 -9.22 2.33 1.81
C TYR A 156 -8.34 1.97 3.00
N TYR A 157 -8.23 2.91 3.93
CA TYR A 157 -7.38 2.81 5.10
C TYR A 157 -8.21 2.90 6.38
N SER A 158 -7.89 2.06 7.35
CA SER A 158 -8.49 2.07 8.69
C SER A 158 -7.39 2.06 9.74
N GLY A 159 -7.43 3.03 10.65
CA GLY A 159 -6.38 3.21 11.67
C GLY A 159 -4.97 3.41 11.07
N GLY A 160 -4.88 4.00 9.87
CA GLY A 160 -3.61 4.19 9.15
C GLY A 160 -3.05 2.95 8.46
N LYS A 161 -3.79 1.83 8.44
CA LYS A 161 -3.40 0.59 7.76
C LYS A 161 -4.33 0.34 6.57
N LEU A 162 -3.76 -0.21 5.49
CA LEU A 162 -4.55 -0.63 4.33
C LEU A 162 -5.55 -1.70 4.75
N ALA A 163 -6.83 -1.47 4.44
CA ALA A 163 -7.94 -2.33 4.82
C ALA A 163 -8.62 -2.96 3.59
N ARG A 164 -8.71 -2.21 2.49
CA ARG A 164 -9.34 -2.70 1.25
C ARG A 164 -8.76 -2.02 0.02
N ILE A 165 -8.63 -2.74 -1.08
CA ILE A 165 -8.45 -2.18 -2.42
C ILE A 165 -9.65 -2.57 -3.29
N LYS A 166 -10.08 -1.68 -4.16
CA LYS A 166 -10.93 -1.98 -5.31
C LYS A 166 -10.18 -1.61 -6.58
N ARG A 167 -10.33 -2.38 -7.64
CA ARG A 167 -9.76 -2.08 -8.96
C ARG A 167 -10.82 -2.28 -10.02
N ASP A 168 -10.79 -1.44 -11.04
CA ASP A 168 -11.42 -1.64 -12.34
C ASP A 168 -10.33 -2.13 -13.30
N THR A 169 -10.34 -3.42 -13.63
CA THR A 169 -9.35 -4.02 -14.53
C THR A 169 -9.79 -4.06 -15.99
N ASN A 170 -11.07 -3.82 -16.26
CA ASN A 170 -11.66 -3.89 -17.60
C ASN A 170 -11.92 -2.50 -18.23
N ARG A 171 -11.79 -1.42 -17.43
CA ARG A 171 -11.93 0.00 -17.78
C ARG A 171 -13.33 0.39 -18.23
N ASP A 172 -14.34 -0.16 -17.56
CA ASP A 172 -15.73 0.21 -17.79
C ASP A 172 -16.25 1.29 -16.81
N GLY A 173 -15.37 1.76 -15.91
CA GLY A 173 -15.64 2.75 -14.87
C GLY A 173 -16.19 2.15 -13.59
N LYS A 174 -16.27 0.81 -13.49
CA LYS A 174 -16.76 0.09 -12.33
C LYS A 174 -15.70 -0.87 -11.80
N PRO A 175 -15.55 -0.99 -10.48
CA PRO A 175 -14.64 -1.98 -9.93
C PRO A 175 -15.12 -3.41 -10.23
N ASP A 176 -14.19 -4.28 -10.62
CA ASP A 176 -14.39 -5.70 -10.89
C ASP A 176 -13.52 -6.60 -9.96
N VAL A 177 -12.58 -6.01 -9.22
CA VAL A 177 -11.72 -6.71 -8.25
C VAL A 177 -11.76 -6.04 -6.88
N TRP A 178 -11.86 -6.85 -5.83
CA TRP A 178 -11.82 -6.42 -4.43
C TRP A 178 -10.78 -7.18 -3.65
N GLU A 179 -9.90 -6.47 -2.96
CA GLU A 179 -8.92 -7.04 -2.06
C GLU A 179 -9.20 -6.59 -0.63
N ILE A 180 -9.25 -7.52 0.32
CA ILE A 180 -9.44 -7.24 1.74
C ILE A 180 -8.15 -7.55 2.47
N TYR A 181 -7.69 -6.60 3.27
CA TYR A 181 -6.44 -6.69 4.02
C TYR A 181 -6.71 -6.73 5.52
N ARG A 182 -6.00 -7.61 6.22
CA ARG A 182 -5.96 -7.67 7.69
C ARG A 182 -4.53 -7.61 8.17
N MET A 183 -4.25 -6.66 9.07
CA MET A 183 -2.90 -6.44 9.62
C MET A 183 -1.82 -6.28 8.54
N GLY A 184 -2.17 -5.65 7.40
CA GLY A 184 -1.24 -5.41 6.29
C GLY A 184 -0.99 -6.63 5.39
N ARG A 185 -1.73 -7.73 5.57
CA ARG A 185 -1.69 -8.92 4.71
C ARG A 185 -2.99 -9.05 3.94
N LEU A 186 -2.90 -9.43 2.68
CA LEU A 186 -4.07 -9.80 1.87
C LEU A 186 -4.75 -11.01 2.54
N GLU A 187 -6.01 -10.85 2.90
CA GLU A 187 -6.84 -11.88 3.54
C GLU A 187 -7.79 -12.51 2.53
N ARG A 188 -8.35 -11.71 1.63
CA ARG A 188 -9.28 -12.17 0.59
C ARG A 188 -9.13 -11.35 -0.67
N MET A 189 -9.24 -12.00 -1.83
CA MET A 189 -9.35 -11.35 -3.13
C MET A 189 -10.62 -11.87 -3.80
N GLY A 190 -11.46 -10.96 -4.24
CA GLY A 190 -12.75 -11.20 -4.83
C GLY A 190 -12.81 -10.64 -6.24
N VAL A 191 -13.50 -11.34 -7.14
CA VAL A 191 -13.75 -10.91 -8.51
C VAL A 191 -15.25 -10.90 -8.79
N ASP A 192 -15.71 -9.89 -9.51
CA ASP A 192 -17.03 -9.79 -10.14
C ASP A 192 -16.89 -10.27 -11.58
N LEU A 193 -17.68 -11.27 -11.98
CA LEU A 193 -17.61 -11.91 -13.28
C LEU A 193 -18.78 -11.52 -14.18
N ASP A 194 -19.87 -11.00 -13.62
CA ASP A 194 -21.08 -10.63 -14.36
C ASP A 194 -21.36 -9.12 -14.41
N ALA A 195 -20.47 -8.32 -13.81
CA ALA A 195 -20.46 -6.86 -13.79
C ALA A 195 -21.68 -6.26 -13.08
N ASP A 196 -22.22 -6.94 -12.05
CA ASP A 196 -23.30 -6.45 -11.20
C ASP A 196 -22.83 -5.59 -10.00
N GLU A 197 -21.52 -5.30 -9.92
CA GLU A 197 -20.81 -4.58 -8.86
C GLU A 197 -20.77 -5.35 -7.52
N ARG A 198 -20.96 -6.68 -7.56
CA ARG A 198 -20.87 -7.57 -6.41
C ARG A 198 -19.86 -8.68 -6.69
N VAL A 199 -19.21 -9.12 -5.61
CA VAL A 199 -18.21 -10.19 -5.73
C VAL A 199 -18.88 -11.54 -5.91
N ASP A 200 -18.61 -12.18 -7.05
CA ASP A 200 -19.06 -13.54 -7.35
C ASP A 200 -18.17 -14.62 -6.73
N ARG A 201 -16.84 -14.42 -6.79
CA ARG A 201 -15.86 -15.44 -6.40
C ARG A 201 -14.75 -14.85 -5.54
N TRP A 202 -14.42 -15.54 -4.45
CA TRP A 202 -13.26 -15.22 -3.60
C TRP A 202 -12.12 -16.24 -3.84
N ASP A 203 -10.96 -15.78 -4.32
CA ASP A 203 -9.86 -16.63 -4.78
C ASP A 203 -8.77 -16.90 -3.74
N HIS A 204 -8.38 -15.89 -2.94
CA HIS A 204 -7.27 -16.06 -1.98
C HIS A 204 -7.56 -17.10 -0.89
N ASP A 205 -8.83 -17.29 -0.53
CA ASP A 205 -9.25 -18.30 0.45
C ASP A 205 -8.96 -19.73 -0.04
N ASN A 206 -9.07 -19.99 -1.34
CA ASN A 206 -8.86 -21.33 -1.90
C ASN A 206 -7.38 -21.72 -1.96
N GLU A 207 -6.49 -20.79 -2.26
CA GLU A 207 -5.05 -21.11 -2.30
C GLU A 207 -4.46 -21.28 -0.91
N VAL A 208 -4.81 -20.40 0.04
CA VAL A 208 -4.37 -20.56 1.44
C VAL A 208 -4.91 -21.86 2.02
N ARG A 209 -6.20 -22.16 1.82
CA ARG A 209 -6.80 -23.43 2.26
C ARG A 209 -6.07 -24.64 1.67
N ARG A 210 -5.81 -24.66 0.35
CA ARG A 210 -5.04 -25.74 -0.30
C ARG A 210 -3.65 -25.92 0.30
N ARG A 211 -2.92 -24.83 0.56
CA ARG A 211 -1.58 -24.91 1.15
C ARG A 211 -1.62 -25.48 2.57
N VAL A 212 -2.59 -25.08 3.38
CA VAL A 212 -2.78 -25.61 4.74
C VAL A 212 -3.14 -27.10 4.69
N GLU A 213 -4.10 -27.50 3.84
CA GLU A 213 -4.48 -28.90 3.64
C GLU A 213 -3.30 -29.76 3.13
N ASP A 214 -2.49 -29.23 2.22
CA ASP A 214 -1.29 -29.91 1.71
C ASP A 214 -0.19 -30.06 2.78
N GLU A 215 0.00 -29.07 3.65
CA GLU A 215 0.92 -29.15 4.78
C GLU A 215 0.45 -30.17 5.83
N GLU A 216 -0.84 -30.22 6.12
CA GLU A 216 -1.43 -31.21 7.03
C GLU A 216 -1.30 -32.63 6.47
N ARG A 217 -1.65 -32.84 5.19
CA ARG A 217 -1.48 -34.14 4.53
C ARG A 217 -0.03 -34.61 4.54
N LYS A 218 0.93 -33.71 4.27
CA LYS A 218 2.37 -34.03 4.36
C LYS A 218 2.79 -34.43 5.77
N LYS A 219 2.27 -33.77 6.81
CA LYS A 219 2.55 -34.13 8.20
C LYS A 219 1.96 -35.50 8.55
N GLU A 220 0.74 -35.80 8.10
CA GLU A 220 0.11 -37.12 8.29
C GLU A 220 0.87 -38.23 7.57
N GLU A 221 1.25 -38.02 6.31
CA GLU A 221 2.07 -38.97 5.53
C GLU A 221 3.43 -39.23 6.20
N GLN A 222 4.09 -38.17 6.69
CA GLN A 222 5.34 -38.30 7.45
C GLN A 222 5.16 -39.07 8.75
N ALA A 223 4.12 -38.78 9.52
CA ALA A 223 3.82 -39.48 10.76
C ALA A 223 3.48 -40.97 10.52
N ALA A 224 2.74 -41.27 9.45
CA ALA A 224 2.43 -42.64 9.05
C ALA A 224 3.67 -43.41 8.60
N ALA A 225 4.55 -42.78 7.81
CA ALA A 225 5.81 -43.38 7.39
C ALA A 225 6.76 -43.65 8.58
N GLU A 226 6.82 -42.72 9.53
CA GLU A 226 7.61 -42.90 10.75
C GLU A 226 7.05 -44.03 11.64
N ALA A 227 5.73 -44.09 11.80
CA ALA A 227 5.06 -45.17 12.54
C ALA A 227 5.28 -46.54 11.87
N ALA A 228 5.18 -46.62 10.54
CA ALA A 228 5.44 -47.84 9.80
C ALA A 228 6.91 -48.27 9.91
N ARG A 229 7.86 -47.33 9.85
CA ARG A 229 9.28 -47.61 10.06
C ARG A 229 9.51 -48.19 11.45
N LYS A 230 8.95 -47.55 12.48
CA LYS A 230 9.08 -48.01 13.86
C LYS A 230 8.46 -49.40 14.07
N ALA A 231 7.28 -49.65 13.50
CA ALA A 231 6.64 -50.97 13.57
C ALA A 231 7.48 -52.06 12.89
N ALA A 232 8.11 -51.74 11.74
CA ALA A 232 9.01 -52.67 11.07
C ALA A 232 10.30 -52.93 11.87
N GLU A 233 10.86 -51.90 12.52
CA GLU A 233 12.00 -52.04 13.43
C GLU A 233 11.65 -52.91 14.65
N ASP A 234 10.49 -52.66 15.28
CA ASP A 234 9.99 -53.44 16.42
C ASP A 234 9.74 -54.91 16.01
N GLN A 235 9.15 -55.14 14.83
CA GLN A 235 8.93 -56.48 14.29
C GLN A 235 10.25 -57.20 13.99
N ALA A 236 11.20 -56.53 13.34
CA ALA A 236 12.52 -57.11 13.07
C ALA A 236 13.30 -57.40 14.37
N ALA A 237 13.12 -56.59 15.41
CA ALA A 237 13.69 -56.85 16.73
C ALA A 237 13.03 -58.07 17.41
N ALA A 238 11.71 -58.21 17.29
CA ALA A 238 10.98 -59.37 17.79
C ALA A 238 11.38 -60.67 17.07
N ASP A 239 11.49 -60.63 15.74
CA ASP A 239 11.90 -61.79 14.94
C ASP A 239 13.32 -62.26 15.31
N LYS A 240 14.27 -61.32 15.46
CA LYS A 240 15.64 -61.63 15.94
C LYS A 240 15.66 -62.19 17.37
N ALA A 241 14.79 -61.72 18.24
CA ALA A 241 14.68 -62.26 19.60
C ALA A 241 14.14 -63.69 19.60
N ASN A 242 13.25 -64.04 18.66
CA ASN A 242 12.67 -65.37 18.53
C ASN A 242 13.68 -66.37 17.93
N GLU A 243 14.48 -65.96 16.92
CA GLU A 243 15.56 -66.79 16.37
C GLU A 243 16.67 -67.12 17.39
N GLY A 244 16.87 -66.28 18.41
CA GLY A 244 17.81 -66.53 19.50
C GLY A 244 17.34 -67.60 20.50
N VAL A 245 16.06 -67.98 20.50
CA VAL A 245 15.49 -68.98 21.41
C VAL A 245 15.56 -70.39 20.82
N ASP A 246 15.44 -70.54 19.49
CA ASP A 246 15.49 -71.85 18.81
C ASP A 246 16.93 -72.40 18.66
N GLY A 247 17.96 -71.58 18.88
CA GLY A 247 19.37 -71.98 18.81
C GLY A 247 19.96 -72.61 20.08
N ALA A 248 19.20 -72.72 21.17
CA ALA A 248 19.72 -73.17 22.47
C ALA A 248 19.38 -74.64 22.84
N ASP A 249 18.58 -75.36 22.05
CA ASP A 249 18.05 -76.68 22.45
C ASP A 249 18.65 -77.89 21.68
N SER A 250 19.84 -77.74 21.11
CA SER A 250 20.59 -78.86 20.49
C SER A 250 21.98 -79.07 21.12
N ALA A 251 22.01 -79.26 22.44
CA ALA A 251 23.14 -79.88 23.13
C ALA A 251 22.87 -81.40 23.30
N GLU A 252 23.41 -82.19 22.38
CA GLU A 252 23.38 -83.66 22.41
C GLU A 252 24.11 -84.21 23.67
N PRO A 253 23.53 -85.14 24.46
CA PRO A 253 24.17 -85.62 25.68
C PRO A 253 25.30 -86.62 25.37
N PRO A 254 26.39 -86.64 26.17
CA PRO A 254 27.55 -87.48 25.90
C PRO A 254 27.21 -88.96 26.13
N LYS A 255 27.40 -89.79 25.09
CA LYS A 255 27.24 -91.24 25.16
C LYS A 255 28.29 -91.84 26.12
N LYS A 256 27.83 -92.50 27.17
CA LYS A 256 28.66 -93.32 28.07
C LYS A 256 28.58 -94.81 27.68
N LYS A 257 29.78 -95.41 27.67
CA LYS A 257 30.16 -96.83 27.61
C LYS A 257 30.17 -97.49 26.24
#